data_AF-A0A7S1PKI2-F1
#
_entry.id   AF-A0A7S1PKI2-F1
#
_cell.length_a   1.000
_cell.length_b   1.000
_cell.length_c   1.000
_cell.angle_alpha   90.00
_cell.angle_beta   90.00
_cell.angle_gamma   90.00
#
_symmetry.space_group_name_H-M   'P 1'
#
loop_
_entity.id
_entity.type
_entity.pdbx_description
1 polymer ?
#
loop_
_entity_poly.entity_id
_entity_poly.type
_entity_poly.pdbx_seq_one_letter_code
_entity_poly.pdbx_strand_id
1 'polypeptide(L)'
;MDVGGSLGSVHSHSGLFGLAQQGAELMLGSLLAFVSLGQAACYHRHDLQWAEIDYFLQVRQVHIETLNNMREDLLDMYEMDGRKIDTRMIVATLLLGIGFGFVVEGTFPAPDPGDDSPKVGIYKAQHMARIVYSIFAALALLSPFWSMLALMECRRRLDFFMECFNDKFYQMLGKRFRMFLEETGSHQSMHDSNLVRFTKGLPEDSHPDLSRLYDLDFSSTERRSGMPSIRGLFGCARRAAEAEGGRRDFAHAASNIHAPGDFNIILALHSQYAQWWYDWCRRFAKIASICTWLAIIFNILCCAMLLGMYYQFNYPDTPEMWRGYSYLLLVGLVSALVLTGCAHWRGPRVVAAGKKWINSNPLPGGIPPWMNENLLDGGSDA
;
A
#
# COMPACT_ATOMS: atom_id res chain seq x y z
N MET A 1 -112.26 -13.98 20.44
CA MET A 1 -112.26 -12.57 20.00
C MET A 1 -110.79 -12.20 19.82
N ASP A 2 -110.08 -12.59 18.77
CA ASP A 2 -110.40 -12.61 17.33
C ASP A 2 -110.94 -11.29 16.79
N VAL A 3 -109.98 -10.38 16.58
CA VAL A 3 -109.91 -9.36 15.51
C VAL A 3 -108.42 -9.31 15.18
N GLY A 4 -107.89 -9.87 14.08
CA GLY A 4 -108.39 -9.76 12.72
C GLY A 4 -108.01 -8.39 12.16
N GLY A 5 -106.71 -8.13 11.95
CA GLY A 5 -106.20 -6.82 11.54
C GLY A 5 -104.93 -6.92 10.70
N SER A 6 -105.10 -7.48 9.50
CA SER A 6 -104.15 -7.42 8.38
C SER A 6 -103.75 -5.97 8.08
N LEU A 7 -102.46 -5.66 8.24
CA LEU A 7 -101.81 -4.50 7.62
C LEU A 7 -100.79 -5.04 6.63
N GLY A 8 -101.23 -5.08 5.38
CA GLY A 8 -100.44 -5.51 4.25
C GLY A 8 -99.28 -4.57 3.96
N SER A 9 -98.16 -5.19 3.61
CA SER A 9 -97.41 -4.92 2.39
C SER A 9 -97.09 -3.44 2.09
N VAL A 10 -96.05 -2.93 2.75
CA VAL A 10 -95.17 -1.88 2.21
C VAL A 10 -93.78 -2.50 2.06
N HIS A 11 -93.60 -3.36 1.05
CA HIS A 11 -92.36 -4.12 0.81
C HIS A 11 -92.00 -4.21 -0.68
N SER A 12 -92.03 -3.08 -1.40
CA SER A 12 -91.67 -3.10 -2.83
C SER A 12 -90.83 -1.95 -3.38
N HIS A 13 -90.37 -1.00 -2.55
CA HIS A 13 -89.49 0.08 -3.03
C HIS A 13 -88.08 0.13 -2.42
N SER A 14 -87.75 -0.75 -1.48
CA SER A 14 -86.39 -0.86 -0.88
C SER A 14 -85.39 -1.66 -1.75
N GLY A 15 -85.86 -2.50 -2.68
CA GLY A 15 -84.98 -3.36 -3.50
C GLY A 15 -84.17 -2.62 -4.55
N LEU A 16 -84.71 -1.53 -5.12
CA LEU A 16 -84.04 -0.82 -6.22
C LEU A 16 -82.96 0.15 -5.73
N PHE A 17 -83.14 0.72 -4.53
CA PHE A 17 -82.11 1.50 -3.86
C PHE A 17 -80.94 0.62 -3.35
N GLY A 18 -81.23 -0.61 -2.90
CA GLY A 18 -80.21 -1.57 -2.47
C GLY A 18 -79.25 -1.99 -3.59
N LEU A 19 -79.76 -2.18 -4.82
CA LEU A 19 -78.92 -2.54 -5.97
C LEU A 19 -78.00 -1.40 -6.42
N ALA A 20 -78.50 -0.14 -6.38
CA ALA A 20 -77.67 1.02 -6.69
C ALA A 20 -76.57 1.23 -5.63
N GLN A 21 -76.88 0.99 -4.35
CA GLN A 21 -75.91 1.09 -3.26
C GLN A 21 -74.84 -0.01 -3.34
N GLN A 22 -75.21 -1.26 -3.61
CA GLN A 22 -74.24 -2.35 -3.83
C GLN A 22 -73.33 -2.11 -5.04
N GLY A 23 -73.87 -1.57 -6.13
CA GLY A 23 -73.07 -1.21 -7.30
C GLY A 23 -72.04 -0.10 -7.01
N ALA A 24 -72.43 0.91 -6.24
CA ALA A 24 -71.55 1.98 -5.81
C ALA A 24 -70.41 1.49 -4.92
N GLU A 25 -70.67 0.57 -3.99
CA GLU A 25 -69.65 -0.01 -3.11
C GLU A 25 -68.62 -0.85 -3.88
N LEU A 26 -69.03 -1.62 -4.89
CA LEU A 26 -68.12 -2.39 -5.75
C LEU A 26 -67.25 -1.48 -6.64
N MET A 27 -67.82 -0.42 -7.19
CA MET A 27 -67.10 0.59 -7.97
C MET A 27 -66.08 1.34 -7.10
N LEU A 28 -66.47 1.73 -5.88
CA LEU A 28 -65.56 2.39 -4.95
C LEU A 28 -64.43 1.45 -4.50
N GLY A 29 -64.74 0.19 -4.21
CA GLY A 29 -63.76 -0.82 -3.80
C GLY A 29 -62.73 -1.11 -4.90
N SER A 30 -63.17 -1.20 -6.16
CA SER A 30 -62.27 -1.37 -7.29
C SER A 30 -61.40 -0.13 -7.55
N LEU A 31 -61.97 1.08 -7.48
CA LEU A 31 -61.20 2.32 -7.58
C LEU A 31 -60.13 2.43 -6.49
N LEU A 32 -60.46 2.10 -5.24
CA LEU A 32 -59.51 2.09 -4.13
C LEU A 32 -58.40 1.05 -4.34
N ALA A 33 -58.73 -0.13 -4.89
CA ALA A 33 -57.75 -1.16 -5.24
C ALA A 33 -56.82 -0.71 -6.37
N PHE A 34 -57.32 0.03 -7.38
CA PHE A 34 -56.49 0.61 -8.43
C PHE A 34 -55.56 1.69 -7.89
N VAL A 35 -56.05 2.57 -7.01
CA VAL A 35 -55.23 3.61 -6.38
C VAL A 35 -54.15 2.98 -5.49
N SER A 36 -54.49 1.95 -4.71
CA SER A 36 -53.51 1.26 -3.85
C SER A 36 -52.45 0.52 -4.67
N LEU A 37 -52.83 -0.11 -5.78
CA LEU A 37 -51.88 -0.74 -6.70
C LEU A 37 -50.97 0.30 -7.37
N GLY A 38 -51.52 1.44 -7.77
CA GLY A 38 -50.74 2.55 -8.34
C GLY A 38 -49.75 3.14 -7.34
N GLN A 39 -50.17 3.30 -6.08
CA GLN A 39 -49.28 3.71 -4.99
C GLN A 39 -48.18 2.67 -4.75
N ALA A 40 -48.51 1.38 -4.67
CA ALA A 40 -47.55 0.30 -4.48
C ALA A 40 -46.52 0.23 -5.62
N ALA A 41 -46.96 0.40 -6.88
CA ALA A 41 -46.08 0.45 -8.04
C ALA A 41 -45.14 1.67 -8.00
N CYS A 42 -45.66 2.84 -7.58
CA CYS A 42 -44.86 4.06 -7.43
C CYS A 42 -43.81 3.91 -6.33
N TYR A 43 -44.19 3.38 -5.15
CA TYR A 43 -43.27 3.10 -4.05
C TYR A 43 -42.20 2.08 -4.44
N HIS A 44 -42.58 0.99 -5.11
CA HIS A 44 -41.62 -0.01 -5.55
C HIS A 44 -40.58 0.55 -6.52
N ARG A 45 -40.99 1.41 -7.46
CA ARG A 45 -40.07 2.09 -8.38
C ARG A 45 -39.09 3.00 -7.63
N HIS A 46 -39.58 3.74 -6.65
CA HIS A 46 -38.75 4.59 -5.81
C HIS A 46 -37.75 3.77 -4.99
N ASP A 47 -38.18 2.66 -4.37
CA ASP A 47 -37.32 1.77 -3.60
C ASP A 47 -36.21 1.14 -4.45
N LEU A 48 -36.53 0.74 -5.69
CA LEU A 48 -35.53 0.23 -6.65
C LEU A 48 -34.49 1.31 -6.99
N GLN A 49 -34.90 2.56 -7.17
CA GLN A 49 -33.97 3.67 -7.42
C GLN A 49 -33.04 3.92 -6.23
N TRP A 50 -33.56 3.89 -5.00
CA TRP A 50 -32.72 4.05 -3.81
C TRP A 50 -31.79 2.87 -3.59
N ALA A 51 -32.23 1.64 -3.86
CA ALA A 51 -31.39 0.45 -3.78
C ALA A 51 -30.23 0.50 -4.79
N GLU A 52 -30.47 1.04 -5.99
CA GLU A 52 -29.42 1.25 -6.99
C GLU A 52 -28.39 2.28 -6.50
N ILE A 53 -28.85 3.42 -5.99
CA ILE A 53 -27.96 4.45 -5.42
C ILE A 53 -27.13 3.89 -4.26
N ASP A 54 -27.75 3.13 -3.35
CA ASP A 54 -27.06 2.53 -2.21
C ASP A 54 -25.99 1.51 -2.65
N TYR A 55 -26.32 0.65 -3.63
CA TYR A 55 -25.34 -0.27 -4.21
C TYR A 55 -24.13 0.46 -4.79
N PHE A 56 -24.33 1.58 -5.52
CA PHE A 56 -23.23 2.39 -6.04
C PHE A 56 -22.36 2.99 -4.94
N LEU A 57 -22.98 3.47 -3.85
CA LEU A 57 -22.25 4.00 -2.70
C LEU A 57 -21.43 2.91 -1.99
N GLN A 58 -22.01 1.71 -1.81
CA GLN A 58 -21.31 0.57 -1.22
C GLN A 58 -20.11 0.12 -2.05
N VAL A 59 -20.26 -0.02 -3.38
CA VAL A 59 -19.14 -0.39 -4.27
C VAL A 59 -18.02 0.66 -4.19
N ARG A 60 -18.36 1.95 -4.14
CA ARG A 60 -17.38 3.03 -3.96
C ARG A 60 -16.67 2.94 -2.62
N GLN A 61 -17.41 2.67 -1.54
CA GLN A 61 -16.83 2.52 -0.21
C GLN A 61 -15.82 1.37 -0.19
N VAL A 62 -16.17 0.20 -0.74
CA VAL A 62 -15.27 -0.96 -0.82
C VAL A 62 -13.99 -0.63 -1.61
N HIS A 63 -14.07 0.13 -2.70
CA HIS A 63 -12.88 0.54 -3.45
C HIS A 63 -11.96 1.46 -2.65
N ILE A 64 -12.53 2.43 -1.93
CA ILE A 64 -11.77 3.35 -1.08
C ILE A 64 -11.11 2.59 0.07
N GLU A 65 -11.86 1.70 0.73
CA GLU A 65 -11.34 0.84 1.79
C GLU A 65 -10.20 -0.05 1.29
N THR A 66 -10.36 -0.65 0.10
CA THR A 66 -9.33 -1.49 -0.51
C THR A 66 -8.06 -0.68 -0.80
N LEU A 67 -8.17 0.53 -1.38
CA LEU A 67 -7.02 1.42 -1.61
C LEU A 67 -6.37 1.89 -0.30
N ASN A 68 -7.16 2.16 0.74
CA ASN A 68 -6.64 2.55 2.04
C ASN A 68 -5.86 1.39 2.70
N ASN A 69 -6.41 0.17 2.68
CA ASN A 69 -5.72 -1.01 3.20
C ASN A 69 -4.39 -1.26 2.48
N MET A 70 -4.30 -1.03 1.16
CA MET A 70 -3.03 -1.14 0.43
C MET A 70 -1.99 -0.13 0.88
N ARG A 71 -2.42 1.11 1.13
CA ARG A 71 -1.54 2.17 1.61
C ARG A 71 -1.03 1.81 3.01
N GLU A 72 -1.90 1.29 3.88
CA GLU A 72 -1.53 0.82 5.21
C GLU A 72 -0.56 -0.37 5.14
N ASP A 73 -0.81 -1.38 4.30
CA ASP A 73 0.11 -2.52 4.11
C ASP A 73 1.51 -2.08 3.64
N LEU A 74 1.57 -1.13 2.70
CA LEU A 74 2.84 -0.60 2.21
C LEU A 74 3.54 0.25 3.27
N LEU A 75 2.78 1.03 4.05
CA LEU A 75 3.30 1.78 5.19
C LEU A 75 3.86 0.83 6.25
N ASP A 76 3.18 -0.26 6.56
CA ASP A 76 3.63 -1.27 7.51
C ASP A 76 4.95 -1.92 7.08
N MET A 77 5.09 -2.24 5.78
CA MET A 77 6.36 -2.72 5.23
C MET A 77 7.49 -1.70 5.36
N TYR A 78 7.21 -0.44 5.02
CA TYR A 78 8.14 0.68 5.14
C TYR A 78 8.57 0.86 6.61
N GLU A 79 7.64 0.88 7.55
CA GLU A 79 7.91 1.03 8.98
C GLU A 79 8.69 -0.17 9.55
N MET A 80 8.35 -1.38 9.12
CA MET A 80 9.09 -2.58 9.50
C MET A 80 10.54 -2.49 9.04
N ASP A 81 10.80 -2.09 7.80
CA ASP A 81 12.16 -1.98 7.27
C ASP A 81 12.92 -0.78 7.85
N GLY A 82 12.24 0.35 8.09
CA GLY A 82 12.76 1.49 8.84
C GLY A 82 13.23 1.08 10.24
N ARG A 83 12.39 0.40 11.03
CA ARG A 83 12.75 -0.10 12.36
C ARG A 83 13.97 -1.04 12.34
N LYS A 84 14.08 -1.90 11.32
CA LYS A 84 15.25 -2.77 11.16
C LYS A 84 16.52 -1.98 10.86
N ILE A 85 16.45 -0.93 10.03
CA ILE A 85 17.58 -0.04 9.75
C ILE A 85 18.00 0.68 11.03
N ASP A 86 17.05 1.28 11.75
CA ASP A 86 17.30 2.07 12.95
C ASP A 86 17.93 1.21 14.05
N THR A 87 17.42 -0.01 14.26
CA THR A 87 18.00 -0.97 15.21
C THR A 87 19.45 -1.31 14.86
N ARG A 88 19.75 -1.53 13.57
CA ARG A 88 21.13 -1.81 13.12
C ARG A 88 22.04 -0.61 13.24
N MET A 89 21.52 0.58 13.04
CA MET A 89 22.27 1.83 13.21
C MET A 89 22.68 2.01 14.67
N ILE A 90 21.77 1.76 15.62
CA ILE A 90 22.08 1.76 17.07
C ILE A 90 23.16 0.72 17.41
N VAL A 91 23.08 -0.49 16.85
CA VAL A 91 24.12 -1.50 17.07
C VAL A 91 25.47 -1.03 16.51
N ALA A 92 25.49 -0.41 15.32
CA ALA A 92 26.72 0.12 14.74
C ALA A 92 27.32 1.27 15.58
N THR A 93 26.51 2.18 16.12
CA THR A 93 26.99 3.27 16.99
C THR A 93 27.52 2.75 18.32
N LEU A 94 26.89 1.74 18.92
CA LEU A 94 27.40 1.09 20.12
C LEU A 94 28.75 0.40 19.87
N LEU A 95 28.89 -0.29 18.73
CA LEU A 95 30.17 -0.91 18.33
C LEU A 95 31.26 0.13 18.09
N LEU A 96 30.91 1.30 17.56
CA LEU A 96 31.84 2.42 17.40
C LEU A 96 32.29 2.96 18.77
N GLY A 97 31.37 3.12 19.72
CA GLY A 97 31.69 3.54 21.09
C GLY A 97 32.62 2.56 21.80
N ILE A 98 32.38 1.25 21.67
CA ILE A 98 33.29 0.21 22.16
C ILE A 98 34.67 0.32 21.49
N GLY A 99 34.69 0.53 20.17
CA GLY A 99 35.92 0.72 19.41
C GLY A 99 36.76 1.90 19.94
N PHE A 100 36.12 3.03 20.26
CA PHE A 100 36.80 4.17 20.89
C PHE A 100 37.38 3.84 22.27
N GLY A 101 36.74 2.94 23.02
CA GLY A 101 37.25 2.45 24.30
C GLY A 101 38.62 1.75 24.19
N PHE A 102 38.92 1.14 23.04
CA PHE A 102 40.23 0.51 22.79
C PHE A 102 41.30 1.52 22.34
N VAL A 103 40.92 2.71 21.90
CA VAL A 103 41.86 3.74 21.43
C VAL A 103 42.51 4.51 22.58
N VAL A 104 42.04 4.33 23.82
CA VAL A 104 42.52 5.09 24.98
C VAL A 104 44.01 4.83 25.24
N GLU A 105 44.75 5.93 25.39
CA GLU A 105 46.20 6.03 25.55
C GLU A 105 46.74 5.26 26.78
N GLY A 106 47.93 4.69 26.65
CA GLY A 106 48.77 4.32 27.80
C GLY A 106 48.82 2.85 28.19
N THR A 107 48.27 1.91 27.42
CA THR A 107 48.36 0.47 27.73
C THR A 107 49.73 -0.15 27.48
N PHE A 108 50.66 0.60 26.91
CA PHE A 108 51.99 0.09 26.58
C PHE A 108 53.04 0.68 27.51
N PRO A 109 53.63 -0.12 28.42
CA PRO A 109 54.75 0.35 29.22
C PRO A 109 55.87 0.81 28.28
N ALA A 110 56.46 1.95 28.62
CA ALA A 110 57.66 2.42 27.96
C ALA A 110 58.78 1.38 28.15
N PRO A 111 59.71 1.23 27.19
CA PRO A 111 60.91 0.44 27.42
C PRO A 111 61.63 1.00 28.65
N ASP A 112 61.97 0.17 29.63
CA ASP A 112 62.72 0.63 30.81
C ASP A 112 64.08 1.16 30.34
N PRO A 113 64.42 2.43 30.61
CA PRO A 113 65.62 3.07 30.06
C PRO A 113 66.94 2.55 30.67
N GLY A 114 66.89 1.57 31.59
CA GLY A 114 68.05 1.05 32.32
C GLY A 114 68.34 -0.45 32.20
N ASP A 115 67.56 -1.20 31.41
CA ASP A 115 67.84 -2.64 31.19
C ASP A 115 68.72 -2.82 29.93
N ASP A 116 70.04 -2.72 30.11
CA ASP A 116 71.05 -2.96 29.06
C ASP A 116 71.17 -4.45 28.65
N SER A 117 70.34 -5.34 29.21
CA SER A 117 70.39 -6.75 28.85
C SER A 117 69.97 -6.97 27.38
N PRO A 118 70.64 -7.87 26.62
CA PRO A 118 70.39 -8.08 25.19
C PRO A 118 69.08 -8.86 24.92
N LYS A 119 67.95 -8.37 25.43
CA LYS A 119 66.59 -8.89 25.14
C LYS A 119 66.04 -8.36 23.80
N VAL A 120 66.91 -8.18 22.80
CA VAL A 120 66.59 -7.62 21.48
C VAL A 120 65.43 -8.36 20.80
N GLY A 121 65.27 -9.66 21.06
CA GLY A 121 64.18 -10.47 20.51
C GLY A 121 62.79 -10.14 21.05
N ILE A 122 62.66 -9.85 22.35
CA ILE A 122 61.36 -9.61 23.00
C ILE A 122 60.79 -8.27 22.56
N TYR A 123 61.64 -7.24 22.45
CA TYR A 123 61.25 -5.91 21.97
C TYR A 123 60.70 -5.94 20.54
N LYS A 124 61.30 -6.75 19.64
CA LYS A 124 60.80 -6.89 18.26
C LYS A 124 59.40 -7.51 18.22
N ALA A 125 59.14 -8.55 19.01
CA ALA A 125 57.83 -9.19 19.07
C ALA A 125 56.75 -8.26 19.64
N GLN A 126 57.06 -7.51 20.71
CA GLN A 126 56.16 -6.52 21.28
C GLN A 126 55.86 -5.38 20.30
N HIS A 127 56.87 -4.89 19.58
CA HIS A 127 56.69 -3.86 18.57
C HIS A 127 55.75 -4.32 17.44
N MET A 128 55.94 -5.55 16.94
CA MET A 128 55.04 -6.12 15.93
C MET A 128 53.61 -6.29 16.46
N ALA A 129 53.44 -6.75 17.70
CA ALA A 129 52.12 -6.87 18.32
C ALA A 129 51.40 -5.52 18.44
N ARG A 130 52.14 -4.45 18.79
CA ARG A 130 51.61 -3.07 18.85
C ARG A 130 51.15 -2.57 17.48
N ILE A 131 51.93 -2.83 16.42
CA ILE A 131 51.53 -2.47 15.05
C ILE A 131 50.24 -3.22 14.67
N VAL A 132 50.20 -4.54 14.87
CA VAL A 132 49.01 -5.35 14.54
C VAL A 132 47.79 -4.88 15.34
N TYR A 133 47.96 -4.60 16.62
CA TYR A 133 46.92 -4.04 17.47
C TYR A 133 46.40 -2.71 16.92
N SER A 134 47.29 -1.78 16.54
CA SER A 134 46.89 -0.48 16.00
C SER A 134 46.08 -0.60 14.70
N ILE A 135 46.42 -1.58 13.84
CA ILE A 135 45.68 -1.88 12.62
C ILE A 135 44.28 -2.40 12.96
N PHE A 136 44.17 -3.35 13.89
CA PHE A 136 42.85 -3.86 14.31
C PHE A 136 42.00 -2.82 15.02
N ALA A 137 42.60 -1.96 15.84
CA ALA A 137 41.91 -0.86 16.49
C ALA A 137 41.38 0.15 15.43
N ALA A 138 42.19 0.48 14.43
CA ALA A 138 41.75 1.33 13.32
C ALA A 138 40.60 0.69 12.52
N LEU A 139 40.70 -0.61 12.20
CA LEU A 139 39.63 -1.33 11.50
C LEU A 139 38.36 -1.50 12.35
N ALA A 140 38.49 -1.64 13.67
CA ALA A 140 37.38 -1.69 14.61
C ALA A 140 36.60 -0.36 14.67
N LEU A 141 37.23 0.77 14.35
CA LEU A 141 36.57 2.08 14.23
C LEU A 141 36.01 2.34 12.83
N LEU A 142 36.79 2.04 11.79
CA LEU A 142 36.38 2.29 10.41
C LEU A 142 35.18 1.44 10.01
N SER A 143 35.18 0.15 10.38
CA SER A 143 34.12 -0.78 9.98
C SER A 143 32.71 -0.39 10.47
N PRO A 144 32.46 -0.08 11.76
CA PRO A 144 31.14 0.37 12.20
C PRO A 144 30.77 1.74 11.62
N PHE A 145 31.74 2.63 11.37
CA PHE A 145 31.50 3.91 10.69
C PHE A 145 30.99 3.71 9.25
N TRP A 146 31.65 2.85 8.47
CA TRP A 146 31.18 2.50 7.12
C TRP A 146 29.81 1.82 7.14
N SER A 147 29.53 0.98 8.15
CA SER A 147 28.21 0.38 8.33
C SER A 147 27.13 1.44 8.57
N MET A 148 27.41 2.42 9.44
CA MET A 148 26.50 3.52 9.73
C MET A 148 26.21 4.36 8.48
N LEU A 149 27.24 4.74 7.70
CA LEU A 149 27.05 5.47 6.44
C LEU A 149 26.17 4.70 5.45
N ALA A 150 26.39 3.39 5.30
CA ALA A 150 25.57 2.56 4.42
C ALA A 150 24.12 2.45 4.90
N LEU A 151 23.88 2.41 6.22
CA LEU A 151 22.53 2.39 6.80
C LEU A 151 21.83 3.74 6.67
N MET A 152 22.54 4.85 6.85
CA MET A 152 22.00 6.20 6.61
C MET A 152 21.58 6.38 5.15
N GLU A 153 22.38 5.91 4.21
CA GLU A 153 22.03 5.96 2.79
C GLU A 153 20.83 5.05 2.46
N CYS A 154 20.72 3.86 3.07
CA CYS A 154 19.51 3.04 2.99
C CYS A 154 18.27 3.80 3.50
N ARG A 155 18.40 4.49 4.64
CA ARG A 155 17.30 5.24 5.26
C ARG A 155 16.86 6.38 4.35
N ARG A 156 17.80 7.19 3.87
CA ARG A 156 17.54 8.29 2.94
C ARG A 156 16.80 7.84 1.68
N ARG A 157 17.19 6.70 1.10
CA ARG A 157 16.52 6.12 -0.08
C ARG A 157 15.11 5.66 0.24
N LEU A 158 14.92 5.04 1.41
CA LEU A 158 13.62 4.55 1.86
C LEU A 158 12.64 5.71 2.09
N ASP A 159 13.10 6.79 2.73
CA ASP A 159 12.30 8.00 2.95
C ASP A 159 11.93 8.64 1.59
N PHE A 160 12.90 8.79 0.67
CA PHE A 160 12.66 9.31 -0.68
C PHE A 160 11.65 8.48 -1.49
N PHE A 161 11.71 7.15 -1.37
CA PHE A 161 10.72 6.27 -2.01
C PHE A 161 9.31 6.55 -1.47
N MET A 162 9.17 6.70 -0.15
CA MET A 162 7.86 6.89 0.47
C MET A 162 7.25 8.25 0.10
N GLU A 163 8.07 9.30 -0.01
CA GLU A 163 7.65 10.61 -0.53
C GLU A 163 7.12 10.48 -1.97
N CYS A 164 7.91 9.89 -2.88
CA CYS A 164 7.52 9.70 -4.27
C CYS A 164 6.25 8.83 -4.41
N PHE A 165 6.15 7.78 -3.58
CA PHE A 165 5.01 6.89 -3.55
C PHE A 165 3.74 7.64 -3.10
N ASN A 166 3.80 8.39 -2.01
CA ASN A 166 2.66 9.16 -1.50
C ASN A 166 2.17 10.15 -2.55
N ASP A 167 3.07 10.89 -3.19
CA ASP A 167 2.71 11.83 -4.25
C ASP A 167 1.99 11.13 -5.41
N LYS A 168 2.55 10.02 -5.92
CA LYS A 168 1.90 9.26 -7.00
C LYS A 168 0.58 8.66 -6.56
N PHE A 169 0.49 8.18 -5.33
CA PHE A 169 -0.74 7.62 -4.76
C PHE A 169 -1.86 8.66 -4.70
N TYR A 170 -1.58 9.87 -4.19
CA TYR A 170 -2.55 10.97 -4.15
C TYR A 170 -2.96 11.43 -5.55
N GLN A 171 -2.02 11.47 -6.51
CA GLN A 171 -2.35 11.78 -7.89
C GLN A 171 -3.26 10.72 -8.52
N MET A 172 -2.99 9.43 -8.29
CA MET A 172 -3.83 8.33 -8.78
C MET A 172 -5.22 8.37 -8.15
N LEU A 173 -5.31 8.60 -6.84
CA LEU A 173 -6.57 8.72 -6.12
C LEU A 173 -7.39 9.90 -6.66
N GLY A 174 -6.75 11.06 -6.85
CA GLY A 174 -7.39 12.25 -7.41
C GLY A 174 -7.86 12.07 -8.85
N LYS A 175 -7.06 11.40 -9.70
CA LYS A 175 -7.46 11.05 -11.09
C LYS A 175 -8.67 10.12 -11.10
N ARG A 176 -8.67 9.06 -10.29
CA ARG A 176 -9.81 8.14 -10.17
C ARG A 176 -11.06 8.84 -9.65
N PHE A 177 -10.91 9.70 -8.64
CA PHE A 177 -12.03 10.46 -8.10
C PHE A 177 -12.64 11.39 -9.16
N ARG A 178 -11.81 12.07 -9.97
CA ARG A 178 -12.29 12.90 -11.08
C ARG A 178 -13.01 12.09 -12.16
N MET A 179 -12.42 10.99 -12.63
CA MET A 179 -13.06 10.11 -13.62
C MET A 179 -14.42 9.61 -13.11
N PHE A 180 -14.49 9.23 -11.83
CA PHE A 180 -15.74 8.83 -11.20
C PHE A 180 -16.76 9.97 -11.11
N LEU A 181 -16.34 11.18 -10.74
CA LEU A 181 -17.21 12.36 -10.71
C LEU A 181 -17.71 12.75 -12.11
N GLU A 182 -16.90 12.58 -13.15
CA GLU A 182 -17.30 12.81 -14.53
C GLU A 182 -18.31 11.77 -15.00
N GLU A 183 -18.10 10.49 -14.64
CA GLU A 183 -19.00 9.39 -14.99
C GLU A 183 -20.35 9.51 -14.28
N THR A 184 -20.34 9.86 -12.99
CA THR A 184 -21.56 10.13 -12.21
C THR A 184 -22.20 11.46 -12.59
N GLY A 185 -21.44 12.51 -12.87
CA GLY A 185 -21.96 13.79 -13.38
C GLY A 185 -22.71 13.64 -14.70
N SER A 186 -22.35 12.63 -15.51
CA SER A 186 -23.08 12.21 -16.71
C SER A 186 -24.35 11.38 -16.40
N HIS A 187 -24.92 11.48 -15.19
CA HIS A 187 -26.05 10.70 -14.64
C HIS A 187 -27.24 10.45 -15.59
N GLN A 188 -27.47 11.32 -16.58
CA GLN A 188 -28.47 11.14 -17.62
C GLN A 188 -28.18 9.94 -18.54
N SER A 189 -26.90 9.56 -18.74
CA SER A 189 -26.51 8.37 -19.49
C SER A 189 -26.47 7.09 -18.64
N MET A 190 -26.24 7.17 -17.32
CA MET A 190 -26.28 6.00 -16.43
C MET A 190 -27.71 5.46 -16.27
N HIS A 191 -28.68 6.36 -16.13
CA HIS A 191 -30.10 5.98 -16.06
C HIS A 191 -30.58 5.32 -17.38
N ASP A 192 -29.99 5.69 -18.52
CA ASP A 192 -30.30 5.08 -19.81
C ASP A 192 -29.54 3.76 -20.05
N SER A 193 -28.30 3.60 -19.58
CA SER A 193 -27.50 2.40 -19.88
C SER A 193 -27.77 1.21 -18.95
N ASN A 194 -27.98 1.46 -17.65
CA ASN A 194 -28.16 0.37 -16.68
C ASN A 194 -29.58 -0.20 -16.72
N LEU A 195 -30.57 0.67 -16.90
CA LEU A 195 -31.96 0.26 -17.01
C LEU A 195 -32.16 -0.62 -18.24
N VAL A 196 -31.52 -0.33 -19.38
CA VAL A 196 -31.52 -1.19 -20.58
C VAL A 196 -30.76 -2.50 -20.38
N ARG A 197 -29.71 -2.51 -19.55
CA ARG A 197 -28.85 -3.69 -19.33
C ARG A 197 -29.45 -4.69 -18.34
N PHE A 198 -30.15 -4.21 -17.31
CA PHE A 198 -30.82 -5.06 -16.33
C PHE A 198 -32.25 -5.45 -16.74
N THR A 199 -32.89 -4.71 -17.64
CA THR A 199 -34.17 -5.13 -18.24
C THR A 199 -34.01 -6.11 -19.40
N LYS A 200 -32.81 -6.27 -19.97
CA LYS A 200 -32.51 -7.23 -21.06
C LYS A 200 -32.74 -8.71 -20.72
N GLY A 201 -32.98 -9.05 -19.46
CA GLY A 201 -33.32 -10.40 -19.01
C GLY A 201 -34.81 -10.61 -18.71
N LEU A 202 -35.63 -9.56 -18.71
CA LEU A 202 -37.08 -9.74 -18.72
C LEU A 202 -37.48 -10.24 -20.11
N PRO A 203 -38.35 -11.26 -20.21
CA PRO A 203 -38.83 -11.71 -21.51
C PRO A 203 -39.40 -10.51 -22.25
N GLU A 204 -38.84 -10.25 -23.42
CA GLU A 204 -39.33 -9.28 -24.39
C GLU A 204 -40.64 -9.85 -24.95
N ASP A 205 -41.66 -9.94 -24.10
CA ASP A 205 -42.98 -10.46 -24.45
C ASP A 205 -43.65 -9.39 -25.33
N SER A 206 -43.28 -9.38 -26.61
CA SER A 206 -44.14 -9.25 -27.77
C SER A 206 -45.41 -8.40 -27.61
N HIS A 207 -45.31 -7.19 -27.07
CA HIS A 207 -46.40 -6.21 -27.11
C HIS A 207 -45.98 -5.01 -27.98
N PRO A 208 -46.21 -5.06 -29.30
CA PRO A 208 -45.78 -4.03 -30.26
C PRO A 208 -46.49 -2.66 -30.14
N ASP A 209 -47.30 -2.42 -29.09
CA ASP A 209 -48.16 -1.21 -29.01
C ASP A 209 -47.96 -0.32 -27.77
N LEU A 210 -47.14 -0.71 -26.79
CA LEU A 210 -46.98 0.10 -25.57
C LEU A 210 -46.02 1.29 -25.73
N SER A 211 -45.12 1.26 -26.71
CA SER A 211 -44.22 2.39 -27.02
C SER A 211 -44.98 3.63 -27.50
N ARG A 212 -46.18 3.47 -28.08
CA ARG A 212 -47.04 4.60 -28.50
C ARG A 212 -47.78 5.30 -27.37
N LEU A 213 -47.90 4.66 -26.21
CA LEU A 213 -48.61 5.23 -25.06
C LEU A 213 -47.72 6.09 -24.16
N TYR A 214 -46.39 6.00 -24.31
CA TYR A 214 -45.43 6.84 -23.59
C TYR A 214 -45.00 8.10 -24.35
N ASP A 215 -45.45 8.27 -25.60
CA ASP A 215 -45.21 9.48 -26.42
C ASP A 215 -46.32 10.54 -26.30
N LEU A 216 -47.29 10.36 -25.39
CA LEU A 216 -48.35 11.35 -25.14
C LEU A 216 -47.85 12.48 -24.21
N ASP A 217 -47.33 13.51 -24.87
CA ASP A 217 -47.43 14.94 -24.52
C ASP A 217 -47.19 15.34 -23.06
N PHE A 218 -45.91 15.54 -22.73
CA PHE A 218 -45.51 16.57 -21.77
C PHE A 218 -44.94 17.78 -22.53
N SER A 219 -45.72 18.31 -23.48
CA SER A 219 -45.39 19.54 -24.22
C SER A 219 -46.44 20.63 -23.97
N SER A 220 -45.99 21.71 -23.30
CA SER A 220 -46.65 23.03 -23.17
C SER A 220 -48.00 23.09 -22.44
N THR A 221 -48.21 23.91 -21.40
CA THR A 221 -48.45 25.37 -21.45
C THR A 221 -48.57 25.80 -19.97
N GLU A 222 -47.89 26.82 -19.42
CA GLU A 222 -48.33 28.22 -19.49
C GLU A 222 -47.32 29.19 -18.83
N ARG A 223 -47.23 30.39 -19.42
CA ARG A 223 -46.34 31.53 -19.10
C ARG A 223 -46.85 32.37 -17.92
N ARG A 224 -45.90 33.01 -17.20
CA ARG A 224 -45.85 34.47 -16.80
C ARG A 224 -44.72 34.64 -15.76
N SER A 225 -43.90 35.70 -15.64
CA SER A 225 -43.63 36.95 -16.36
C SER A 225 -42.58 37.74 -15.54
N GLY A 226 -41.60 38.40 -16.18
CA GLY A 226 -40.71 39.46 -15.63
C GLY A 226 -39.48 38.95 -14.85
N MET A 227 -38.26 39.49 -14.93
CA MET A 227 -37.73 40.82 -15.32
C MET A 227 -36.28 40.68 -15.85
N PRO A 228 -35.63 41.74 -16.40
CA PRO A 228 -34.37 41.65 -17.16
C PRO A 228 -33.11 42.04 -16.34
N SER A 229 -31.95 41.51 -16.74
CA SER A 229 -30.61 42.12 -16.53
C SER A 229 -29.59 41.39 -17.44
N ILE A 230 -29.20 41.94 -18.59
CA ILE A 230 -28.04 42.83 -18.88
C ILE A 230 -26.65 42.16 -18.69
N ARG A 231 -25.97 41.94 -19.83
CA ARG A 231 -24.50 41.78 -20.09
C ARG A 231 -23.82 40.52 -19.50
N GLY A 232 -22.99 39.75 -20.20
CA GLY A 232 -22.41 39.77 -21.55
C GLY A 232 -21.85 38.34 -21.82
N LEU A 233 -21.97 37.79 -23.03
CA LEU A 233 -21.07 37.91 -24.18
C LEU A 233 -19.70 37.23 -23.98
N PHE A 234 -19.37 36.35 -24.94
CA PHE A 234 -18.19 35.49 -25.16
C PHE A 234 -18.24 34.10 -24.49
N GLY A 235 -18.37 32.98 -25.20
CA GLY A 235 -18.47 32.74 -26.64
C GLY A 235 -18.67 31.24 -26.90
N CYS A 236 -19.75 30.90 -27.60
CA CYS A 236 -19.98 29.57 -28.15
C CYS A 236 -19.91 29.71 -29.67
N ALA A 237 -18.84 29.23 -30.30
CA ALA A 237 -18.82 28.98 -31.74
C ALA A 237 -17.64 28.08 -32.18
N ARG A 238 -17.48 26.90 -31.58
CA ARG A 238 -16.78 25.77 -32.23
C ARG A 238 -16.86 24.49 -31.39
N ARG A 239 -17.75 23.57 -31.77
CA ARG A 239 -17.74 22.10 -31.57
C ARG A 239 -19.18 21.60 -31.46
N ALA A 240 -19.87 21.58 -32.59
CA ALA A 240 -21.14 20.87 -32.73
C ALA A 240 -21.11 19.86 -33.91
N ALA A 241 -19.93 19.57 -34.46
CA ALA A 241 -19.79 18.71 -35.65
C ALA A 241 -18.96 17.42 -35.41
N GLU A 242 -18.52 17.13 -34.18
CA GLU A 242 -17.76 15.90 -33.85
C GLU A 242 -18.50 14.97 -32.86
N ALA A 243 -19.75 15.27 -32.50
CA ALA A 243 -20.45 14.57 -31.42
C ALA A 243 -21.19 13.28 -31.85
N GLU A 244 -21.28 12.96 -33.14
CA GLU A 244 -22.04 11.79 -33.61
C GLU A 244 -21.19 10.57 -33.99
N GLY A 245 -19.86 10.70 -34.04
CA GLY A 245 -18.96 9.59 -34.37
C GLY A 245 -18.48 8.74 -33.18
N GLY A 246 -18.58 9.24 -31.94
CA GLY A 246 -17.95 8.61 -30.76
C GLY A 246 -18.86 7.74 -29.88
N ARG A 247 -20.14 7.59 -30.23
CA ARG A 247 -21.14 6.97 -29.32
C ARG A 247 -21.18 5.44 -29.36
N ARG A 248 -20.53 4.80 -30.35
CA ARG A 248 -20.47 3.32 -30.45
C ARG A 248 -19.24 2.70 -29.78
N ASP A 249 -18.19 3.48 -29.52
CA ASP A 249 -16.98 2.97 -28.85
C ASP A 249 -17.05 3.10 -27.32
N PHE A 250 -17.88 4.00 -26.78
CA PHE A 250 -18.07 4.16 -25.33
C PHE A 250 -18.89 3.04 -24.68
N ALA A 251 -19.79 2.37 -25.42
CA ALA A 251 -20.57 1.26 -24.88
C ALA A 251 -19.74 -0.02 -24.67
N HIS A 252 -18.62 -0.17 -25.39
CA HIS A 252 -17.64 -1.24 -25.16
C HIS A 252 -16.64 -0.92 -24.04
N ALA A 253 -16.48 0.36 -23.64
CA ALA A 253 -15.65 0.76 -22.51
C ALA A 253 -16.35 0.54 -21.16
N ALA A 254 -17.67 0.73 -21.08
CA ALA A 254 -18.43 0.59 -19.84
C ALA A 254 -18.68 -0.86 -19.40
N SER A 255 -18.44 -1.86 -20.25
CA SER A 255 -18.52 -3.28 -19.85
C SER A 255 -17.27 -3.83 -19.16
N ASN A 256 -16.21 -3.03 -19.03
CA ASN A 256 -14.98 -3.40 -18.32
C ASN A 256 -14.89 -2.85 -16.88
N ILE A 257 -15.97 -2.29 -16.34
CA ILE A 257 -15.98 -1.63 -15.01
C ILE A 257 -16.00 -2.63 -13.84
N HIS A 258 -16.08 -3.94 -14.13
CA HIS A 258 -15.70 -5.01 -13.19
C HIS A 258 -14.43 -5.74 -13.63
N ALA A 259 -13.50 -5.04 -14.28
CA ALA A 259 -12.21 -5.65 -14.60
C ALA A 259 -11.52 -6.06 -13.29
N PRO A 260 -11.10 -7.32 -13.12
CA PRO A 260 -10.24 -7.81 -12.03
C PRO A 260 -8.83 -7.15 -12.01
N GLY A 261 -8.69 -5.94 -12.57
CA GLY A 261 -7.47 -5.17 -12.70
C GLY A 261 -7.04 -4.46 -11.41
N ASP A 262 -7.97 -4.15 -10.50
CA ASP A 262 -7.59 -3.44 -9.27
C ASP A 262 -6.71 -4.29 -8.36
N PHE A 263 -6.99 -5.60 -8.25
CA PHE A 263 -6.13 -6.54 -7.53
C PHE A 263 -4.72 -6.64 -8.16
N ASN A 264 -4.64 -6.57 -9.49
CA ASN A 264 -3.36 -6.58 -10.20
C ASN A 264 -2.54 -5.33 -9.92
N ILE A 265 -3.18 -4.17 -9.70
CA ILE A 265 -2.49 -2.94 -9.30
C ILE A 265 -1.88 -3.12 -7.89
N ILE A 266 -2.60 -3.78 -6.97
CA ILE A 266 -2.08 -4.07 -5.61
C ILE A 266 -0.81 -4.91 -5.67
N LEU A 267 -0.91 -6.04 -6.36
CA LEU A 267 0.19 -6.98 -6.53
C LEU A 267 1.36 -6.32 -7.27
N ALA A 268 1.07 -5.50 -8.26
CA ALA A 268 2.08 -4.74 -8.99
C ALA A 268 2.78 -3.74 -8.06
N LEU A 269 2.05 -3.02 -7.21
CA LEU A 269 2.64 -2.03 -6.31
C LEU A 269 3.53 -2.70 -5.25
N HIS A 270 3.05 -3.76 -4.62
CA HIS A 270 3.84 -4.52 -3.64
C HIS A 270 5.09 -5.15 -4.29
N SER A 271 4.95 -5.73 -5.48
CA SER A 271 6.09 -6.29 -6.21
C SER A 271 7.09 -5.21 -6.66
N GLN A 272 6.61 -4.02 -7.04
CA GLN A 272 7.45 -2.87 -7.36
C GLN A 272 8.22 -2.36 -6.14
N TYR A 273 7.59 -2.25 -4.96
CA TYR A 273 8.30 -1.93 -3.72
C TYR A 273 9.39 -2.97 -3.43
N ALA A 274 9.05 -4.25 -3.48
CA ALA A 274 10.00 -5.33 -3.21
C ALA A 274 11.17 -5.34 -4.20
N GLN A 275 10.90 -5.07 -5.48
CA GLN A 275 11.91 -4.98 -6.53
C GLN A 275 12.79 -3.74 -6.33
N TRP A 276 12.19 -2.58 -6.08
CA TRP A 276 12.92 -1.33 -5.81
C TRP A 276 13.84 -1.49 -4.59
N TRP A 277 13.34 -2.03 -3.48
CA TRP A 277 14.14 -2.31 -2.29
C TRP A 277 15.30 -3.26 -2.60
N TYR A 278 15.04 -4.29 -3.40
CA TYR A 278 16.04 -5.26 -3.81
C TYR A 278 17.16 -4.64 -4.64
N ASP A 279 16.82 -3.73 -5.56
CA ASP A 279 17.79 -3.12 -6.47
C ASP A 279 18.59 -2.00 -5.78
N TRP A 280 17.92 -1.16 -4.99
CA TRP A 280 18.48 0.08 -4.46
C TRP A 280 19.00 -0.02 -3.03
N CYS A 281 18.36 -0.80 -2.16
CA CYS A 281 18.69 -0.87 -0.74
C CYS A 281 19.47 -2.15 -0.38
N ARG A 282 19.22 -3.26 -1.07
CA ARG A 282 19.82 -4.56 -0.70
C ARG A 282 21.36 -4.56 -0.71
N ARG A 283 21.98 -3.84 -1.66
CA ARG A 283 23.45 -3.78 -1.76
C ARG A 283 24.04 -3.08 -0.54
N PHE A 284 23.51 -1.91 -0.18
CA PHE A 284 23.93 -1.16 1.01
C PHE A 284 23.64 -1.93 2.30
N ALA A 285 22.46 -2.55 2.42
CA ALA A 285 22.12 -3.38 3.57
C ALA A 285 23.08 -4.58 3.74
N LYS A 286 23.54 -5.17 2.63
CA LYS A 286 24.57 -6.23 2.66
C LYS A 286 25.93 -5.69 3.08
N ILE A 287 26.37 -4.57 2.51
CA ILE A 287 27.63 -3.92 2.88
C ILE A 287 27.62 -3.58 4.37
N ALA A 288 26.57 -2.93 4.86
CA ALA A 288 26.38 -2.62 6.27
C ALA A 288 26.45 -3.88 7.14
N SER A 289 25.77 -4.96 6.75
CA SER A 289 25.81 -6.22 7.50
C SER A 289 27.23 -6.81 7.55
N ILE A 290 27.99 -6.77 6.46
CA ILE A 290 29.37 -7.27 6.41
C ILE A 290 30.26 -6.40 7.30
N CYS A 291 30.18 -5.08 7.17
CA CYS A 291 30.92 -4.12 7.98
C CYS A 291 30.60 -4.27 9.48
N THR A 292 29.34 -4.50 9.86
CA THR A 292 28.97 -4.77 11.26
C THR A 292 29.60 -6.07 11.79
N TRP A 293 29.60 -7.14 10.99
CA TRP A 293 30.26 -8.40 11.38
C TRP A 293 31.77 -8.22 11.54
N LEU A 294 32.41 -7.54 10.59
CA LEU A 294 33.83 -7.21 10.68
C LEU A 294 34.14 -6.37 11.93
N ALA A 295 33.30 -5.38 12.25
CA ALA A 295 33.45 -4.55 13.45
C ALA A 295 33.41 -5.40 14.73
N ILE A 296 32.47 -6.34 14.82
CA ILE A 296 32.38 -7.27 15.97
C ILE A 296 33.67 -8.10 16.08
N ILE A 297 34.14 -8.68 14.97
CA ILE A 297 35.36 -9.49 14.94
C ILE A 297 36.57 -8.66 15.38
N PHE A 298 36.77 -7.47 14.83
CA PHE A 298 37.91 -6.63 15.20
C PHE A 298 37.85 -6.14 16.65
N ASN A 299 36.67 -5.79 17.18
CA ASN A 299 36.52 -5.43 18.59
C ASN A 299 36.86 -6.61 19.52
N ILE A 300 36.43 -7.83 19.18
CA ILE A 300 36.77 -9.03 19.95
C ILE A 300 38.28 -9.30 19.88
N LEU A 301 38.89 -9.17 18.70
CA LEU A 301 40.34 -9.34 18.53
C LEU A 301 41.14 -8.28 19.29
N CYS A 302 40.68 -7.02 19.32
CA CYS A 302 41.33 -5.96 20.10
C CYS A 302 41.28 -6.26 21.59
N CYS A 303 40.11 -6.67 22.11
CA CYS A 303 39.94 -7.09 23.51
C CYS A 303 40.86 -8.27 23.85
N ALA A 304 40.88 -9.28 22.98
CA ALA A 304 41.72 -10.46 23.12
C ALA A 304 43.22 -10.10 23.16
N MET A 305 43.67 -9.24 22.25
CA MET A 305 45.06 -8.80 22.22
C MET A 305 45.43 -7.99 23.46
N LEU A 306 44.58 -7.04 23.87
CA LEU A 306 44.81 -6.24 25.08
C LEU A 306 44.92 -7.12 26.33
N LEU A 307 44.01 -8.08 26.49
CA LEU A 307 44.04 -8.97 27.65
C LEU A 307 45.24 -9.91 27.61
N GLY A 308 45.63 -10.40 26.42
CA GLY A 308 46.85 -11.18 26.24
C GLY A 308 48.11 -10.40 26.61
N MET A 309 48.21 -9.14 26.16
CA MET A 309 49.31 -8.24 26.53
C MET A 309 49.30 -7.89 28.02
N TYR A 310 48.10 -7.73 28.63
CA TYR A 310 47.94 -7.50 30.06
C TYR A 310 48.48 -8.68 30.88
N TYR A 311 48.16 -9.92 30.51
CA TYR A 311 48.71 -11.10 31.18
C TYR A 311 50.23 -11.22 31.01
N GLN A 312 50.73 -10.92 29.80
CA GLN A 312 52.17 -10.92 29.54
C GLN A 312 52.92 -9.89 30.41
N PHE A 313 52.31 -8.72 30.65
CA PHE A 313 52.91 -7.66 31.46
C PHE A 313 52.85 -7.96 32.96
N ASN A 314 51.71 -8.40 33.49
CA ASN A 314 51.52 -8.58 34.93
C ASN A 314 52.11 -9.90 35.47
N TYR A 315 52.29 -10.91 34.61
CA TYR A 315 52.78 -12.23 35.02
C TYR A 315 53.98 -12.70 34.18
N PRO A 316 55.11 -11.97 34.23
CA PRO A 316 56.27 -12.29 33.40
C PRO A 316 56.88 -13.67 33.75
N ASP A 317 56.81 -14.08 35.02
CA ASP A 317 57.42 -15.33 35.50
C ASP A 317 56.62 -16.59 35.15
N THR A 318 55.36 -16.45 34.74
CA THR A 318 54.48 -17.59 34.42
C THR A 318 53.98 -17.54 32.97
N PRO A 319 54.85 -17.86 31.98
CA PRO A 319 54.51 -17.74 30.56
C PRO A 319 53.36 -18.67 30.13
N GLU A 320 53.07 -19.71 30.91
CA GLU A 320 51.96 -20.62 30.65
C GLU A 320 50.59 -19.92 30.73
N MET A 321 50.46 -18.84 31.52
CA MET A 321 49.19 -18.11 31.68
C MET A 321 48.73 -17.45 30.37
N TRP A 322 49.59 -16.63 29.75
CA TRP A 322 49.24 -15.93 28.52
C TRP A 322 49.19 -16.88 27.31
N ARG A 323 50.00 -17.96 27.32
CA ARG A 323 49.96 -19.02 26.29
C ARG A 323 48.64 -19.79 26.33
N GLY A 324 48.23 -20.23 27.52
CA GLY A 324 46.96 -20.91 27.74
C GLY A 324 45.76 -20.04 27.32
N TYR A 325 45.79 -18.75 27.69
CA TYR A 325 44.79 -17.78 27.26
C TYR A 325 44.72 -17.65 25.72
N SER A 326 45.88 -17.50 25.06
CA SER A 326 45.95 -17.36 23.60
C SER A 326 45.45 -18.62 22.88
N TYR A 327 45.77 -19.81 23.42
CA TYR A 327 45.29 -21.08 22.89
C TYR A 327 43.77 -21.22 23.01
N LEU A 328 43.20 -20.92 24.18
CA LEU A 328 41.76 -20.95 24.40
C LEU A 328 41.02 -19.99 23.47
N LEU A 329 41.55 -18.77 23.29
CA LEU A 329 41.02 -17.81 22.32
C LEU A 329 41.04 -18.35 20.89
N LEU A 330 42.17 -18.92 20.46
CA LEU A 330 42.32 -19.43 19.10
C LEU A 330 41.36 -20.59 18.83
N VAL A 331 41.23 -21.54 19.77
CA VAL A 331 40.25 -22.63 19.67
C VAL A 331 38.82 -22.10 19.67
N GLY A 332 38.51 -21.14 20.54
CA GLY A 332 37.20 -20.48 20.59
C GLY A 332 36.85 -19.76 19.29
N LEU A 333 37.81 -19.03 18.71
CA LEU A 333 37.62 -18.31 17.46
C LEU A 333 37.45 -19.26 16.27
N VAL A 334 38.27 -20.31 16.17
CA VAL A 334 38.16 -21.32 15.10
C VAL A 334 36.83 -22.06 15.19
N SER A 335 36.43 -22.49 16.39
CA SER A 335 35.14 -23.16 16.58
C SER A 335 33.95 -22.25 16.25
N ALA A 336 33.99 -20.97 16.64
CA ALA A 336 32.98 -19.98 16.28
C ALA A 336 32.88 -19.76 14.76
N LEU A 337 34.02 -19.68 14.06
CA LEU A 337 34.05 -19.56 12.60
C LEU A 337 33.47 -20.79 11.91
N VAL A 338 33.81 -22.00 12.37
CA VAL A 338 33.28 -23.26 11.83
C VAL A 338 31.77 -23.34 12.04
N LEU A 339 31.29 -23.04 13.24
CA LEU A 339 29.85 -23.04 13.55
C LEU A 339 29.11 -22.00 12.71
N THR A 340 29.65 -20.78 12.58
CA THR A 340 29.06 -19.71 11.77
C THR A 340 29.03 -20.09 10.29
N GLY A 341 30.11 -20.67 9.76
CA GLY A 341 30.18 -21.18 8.39
C GLY A 341 29.18 -22.29 8.14
N CYS A 342 29.06 -23.25 9.06
CA CYS A 342 28.09 -24.33 8.98
C CYS A 342 26.64 -23.82 9.03
N ALA A 343 26.34 -22.87 9.92
CA ALA A 343 25.03 -22.23 10.01
C ALA A 343 24.71 -21.42 8.75
N HIS A 344 25.71 -20.75 8.17
CA HIS A 344 25.55 -20.00 6.93
C HIS A 344 25.25 -20.93 5.74
N TRP A 345 26.01 -22.02 5.60
CA TRP A 345 25.83 -23.00 4.53
C TRP A 345 24.53 -23.80 4.63
N ARG A 346 24.07 -24.12 5.84
CA ARG A 346 22.80 -24.84 6.07
C ARG A 346 21.58 -23.92 6.14
N GLY A 347 21.77 -22.61 5.99
CA GLY A 347 20.69 -21.64 6.12
C GLY A 347 19.65 -21.76 4.99
N PRO A 348 18.34 -21.60 5.28
CA PRO A 348 17.26 -21.64 4.27
C PRO A 348 17.44 -20.56 3.18
N ARG A 349 18.24 -19.53 3.45
CA ARG A 349 18.65 -18.50 2.48
C ARG A 349 19.49 -19.04 1.33
N VAL A 350 20.35 -20.03 1.55
CA VAL A 350 21.16 -20.65 0.48
C VAL A 350 20.26 -21.50 -0.42
N VAL A 351 19.33 -22.24 0.18
CA VAL A 351 18.32 -23.04 -0.54
C VAL A 351 17.41 -22.14 -1.38
N ALA A 352 16.93 -21.03 -0.81
CA ALA A 352 16.12 -20.05 -1.54
C ALA A 352 16.92 -19.28 -2.61
N ALA A 353 18.20 -18.96 -2.35
CA ALA A 353 19.07 -18.30 -3.32
C ALA A 353 19.41 -19.22 -4.51
N GLY A 354 19.64 -20.51 -4.28
CA GLY A 354 19.79 -21.51 -5.34
C GLY A 354 18.53 -21.60 -6.20
N LYS A 355 17.34 -21.64 -5.57
CA LYS A 355 16.06 -21.65 -6.29
C LYS A 355 15.79 -20.36 -7.07
N LYS A 356 16.24 -19.21 -6.56
CA LYS A 356 16.12 -17.90 -7.25
C LYS A 356 17.12 -17.73 -8.39
N TRP A 357 18.34 -18.24 -8.26
CA TRP A 357 19.36 -18.22 -9.31
C TRP A 357 18.94 -19.09 -10.51
N ILE A 358 18.29 -20.23 -10.25
CA ILE A 358 17.73 -21.10 -11.29
C ILE A 358 16.54 -20.44 -12.04
N ASN A 359 15.82 -19.53 -11.39
CA ASN A 359 14.57 -18.95 -11.91
C ASN A 359 14.66 -17.51 -12.42
N SER A 360 15.83 -16.85 -12.47
CA SER A 360 15.85 -15.43 -12.87
C SER A 360 17.02 -15.01 -13.74
N ASN A 361 16.70 -14.76 -15.02
CA ASN A 361 17.19 -13.62 -15.79
C ASN A 361 16.10 -12.53 -15.76
N PRO A 362 16.15 -11.53 -14.88
CA PRO A 362 15.36 -10.32 -15.04
C PRO A 362 16.14 -9.29 -15.87
N LEU A 363 15.43 -8.64 -16.79
CA LEU A 363 15.95 -7.61 -17.69
C LEU A 363 16.60 -6.43 -16.93
N PRO A 364 17.69 -5.85 -17.46
CA PRO A 364 18.42 -4.75 -16.82
C PRO A 364 17.64 -3.43 -16.99
N GLY A 365 17.08 -2.92 -15.89
CA GLY A 365 16.37 -1.63 -15.85
C GLY A 365 15.51 -1.49 -14.59
N GLY A 366 16.11 -1.56 -13.40
CA GLY A 366 15.43 -1.66 -12.09
C GLY A 366 14.83 -0.35 -11.55
N ILE A 367 14.37 0.55 -12.42
CA ILE A 367 13.59 1.73 -12.00
C ILE A 367 12.15 1.52 -12.48
N PRO A 368 11.16 1.48 -11.57
CA PRO A 368 9.76 1.45 -11.98
C PRO A 368 9.46 2.65 -12.90
N PRO A 369 8.83 2.45 -14.06
CA PRO A 369 8.67 3.50 -15.07
C PRO A 369 7.94 4.76 -14.54
N TRP A 370 7.04 4.61 -13.56
CA TRP A 370 6.32 5.71 -12.94
C TRP A 370 7.21 6.67 -12.13
N MET A 371 8.41 6.24 -11.73
CA MET A 371 9.35 7.04 -10.93
C MET A 371 10.24 7.94 -11.80
N ASN A 372 10.41 7.59 -13.10
CA ASN A 372 11.19 8.39 -14.05
C ASN A 372 10.47 9.65 -14.52
N GLU A 373 9.13 9.64 -14.58
CA GLU A 373 8.32 10.79 -15.03
C GLU A 373 8.57 12.03 -14.15
N ASN A 374 8.63 11.86 -12.83
CA ASN A 374 8.84 12.97 -11.89
C ASN A 374 10.27 13.54 -11.92
N LEU A 375 11.28 12.74 -12.30
CA LEU A 375 12.67 13.19 -12.41
C LEU A 375 12.91 14.03 -13.68
N LEU A 376 12.08 13.84 -14.70
CA LEU A 376 12.20 14.52 -15.99
C LEU A 376 11.30 15.75 -16.08
N ASP A 377 10.11 15.73 -15.46
CA ASP A 377 9.18 16.86 -15.49
C ASP A 377 9.58 18.02 -14.55
N GLY A 378 10.44 17.78 -13.55
CA GLY A 378 10.94 18.82 -12.64
C GLY A 378 11.92 19.83 -13.25
N GLY A 379 12.26 19.70 -14.55
CA GLY A 379 13.22 20.57 -15.25
C GLY A 379 12.63 21.43 -16.37
N SER A 380 11.32 21.37 -16.64
CA SER A 380 10.69 22.06 -17.79
C SER A 380 10.07 23.42 -17.46
N ASP A 381 9.90 23.75 -16.18
CA ASP A 381 9.16 24.95 -15.74
C ASP A 381 10.03 25.97 -14.98
N ALA A 382 11.36 25.96 -15.18
CA ALA A 382 12.30 26.94 -14.62
C ALA A 382 12.88 27.87 -15.69
#